data_AF-A0A6A2YL37-F1
#
_entry.id   AF-A0A6A2YL37-F1
#
_cell.length_a   1.000
_cell.length_b   1.000
_cell.length_c   1.000
_cell.angle_alpha   90.00
_cell.angle_beta   90.00
_cell.angle_gamma   90.00
#
_symmetry.space_group_name_H-M   'P 1'
#
loop_
_entity.id
_entity.type
_entity.pdbx_description
1 polymer ?
#
loop_
_entity_poly.entity_id
_entity_poly.type
_entity_poly.pdbx_seq_one_letter_code
_entity_poly.pdbx_strand_id
1 'polypeptide(L)'
;MFSYYRIIDEDELEQALSAAVTCTILAAAGPQRSRLLSILYNDKRCSKLKIYPTLQKVYSERILRKPEIDAFAEELKPHQNAVLADNFTVLDRAMIEHNLLSASKLYTNISFAELGTLLGIPPHKAEKIASRMISEDKIRGSIDQVEAVIHFEDDKEELQQWDQQIVGVCQALNDILDGMARNGMAVPV
;
A
#
# COMPACT_ATOMS: atom_id res chain seq x y z
N MET A 1 35.05 31.68 -9.28
CA MET A 1 34.59 30.27 -9.40
C MET A 1 33.08 30.28 -9.18
N PHE A 2 32.31 30.64 -10.21
CA PHE A 2 30.85 30.72 -10.11
C PHE A 2 30.29 29.30 -10.17
N SER A 3 29.71 28.85 -9.07
CA SER A 3 28.99 27.58 -9.00
C SER A 3 27.82 27.64 -9.96
N TYR A 4 27.87 26.85 -11.03
CA TYR A 4 26.78 26.61 -11.98
C TYR A 4 25.68 25.83 -11.25
N TYR A 5 24.89 26.49 -10.41
CA TYR A 5 23.62 25.93 -9.97
C TYR A 5 22.71 25.96 -11.19
N ARG A 6 22.67 24.87 -11.97
CA ARG A 6 21.61 24.69 -12.98
C ARG A 6 20.30 24.72 -12.22
N ILE A 7 19.57 25.82 -12.35
CA ILE A 7 18.18 25.90 -11.92
C ILE A 7 17.44 24.94 -12.86
N ILE A 8 17.00 23.80 -12.30
CA ILE A 8 16.15 22.85 -13.02
C ILE A 8 14.83 23.56 -13.29
N ASP A 9 14.33 23.46 -14.52
CA ASP A 9 13.04 24.03 -14.89
C ASP A 9 11.90 23.33 -14.10
N GLU A 10 10.80 24.04 -13.84
CA GLU A 10 9.66 23.48 -13.12
C GLU A 10 9.07 22.27 -13.85
N ASP A 11 9.05 22.29 -15.19
CA ASP A 11 8.60 21.18 -16.04
C ASP A 11 9.54 19.97 -15.94
N GLU A 12 10.87 20.20 -15.96
CA GLU A 12 11.87 19.13 -15.81
C GLU A 12 11.78 18.50 -14.41
N LEU A 13 11.54 19.32 -13.39
CA LEU A 13 11.35 18.86 -12.02
C LEU A 13 10.08 18.02 -11.87
N GLU A 14 8.96 18.47 -12.45
CA GLU A 14 7.70 17.72 -12.44
C GLU A 14 7.87 16.36 -13.13
N GLN A 15 8.54 16.34 -14.29
CA GLN A 15 8.81 15.10 -15.01
C GLN A 15 9.69 14.13 -14.21
N ALA A 16 10.74 14.65 -13.56
CA ALA A 16 11.62 13.84 -12.72
C ALA A 16 10.88 13.26 -11.51
N LEU A 17 10.01 14.06 -10.88
CA LEU A 17 9.21 13.62 -9.74
C LEU A 17 8.17 12.56 -10.13
N SER A 18 7.49 12.76 -11.27
CA SER A 18 6.56 11.77 -11.83
C SER A 18 7.26 10.45 -12.16
N ALA A 19 8.47 10.50 -12.73
CA ALA A 19 9.27 9.31 -12.99
C ALA A 19 9.68 8.60 -11.68
N ALA A 20 10.07 9.35 -10.64
CA ALA A 20 10.43 8.79 -9.34
C ALA A 20 9.23 8.08 -8.67
N VAL A 21 8.04 8.68 -8.74
CA VAL A 21 6.80 8.07 -8.24
C VAL A 21 6.48 6.79 -9.01
N THR A 22 6.52 6.85 -10.35
CA THR A 22 6.25 5.69 -11.21
C THR A 22 7.18 4.53 -10.90
N CYS A 23 8.50 4.77 -10.85
CA CYS A 23 9.50 3.74 -10.54
C CYS A 23 9.30 3.16 -9.14
N THR A 24 8.93 3.99 -8.16
CA THR A 24 8.67 3.52 -6.79
C THR A 24 7.43 2.62 -6.72
N ILE A 25 6.36 2.98 -7.45
CA ILE A 25 5.12 2.18 -7.51
C ILE A 25 5.40 0.81 -8.17
N LEU A 26 6.15 0.79 -9.27
CA LEU A 26 6.51 -0.42 -10.02
C LEU A 26 7.55 -1.32 -9.33
N ALA A 27 8.31 -0.78 -8.36
CA ALA A 27 9.29 -1.55 -7.63
C ALA A 27 8.64 -2.68 -6.81
N ALA A 28 9.40 -3.75 -6.55
CA ALA A 28 8.96 -4.85 -5.70
C ALA A 28 8.69 -4.37 -4.26
N ALA A 29 7.72 -4.99 -3.59
CA ALA A 29 7.43 -4.72 -2.18
C ALA A 29 8.66 -4.97 -1.29
N GLY A 30 8.92 -4.06 -0.34
CA GLY A 30 10.02 -4.17 0.61
C GLY A 30 10.34 -2.86 1.36
N PRO A 31 11.22 -2.90 2.38
CA PRO A 31 11.48 -1.76 3.26
C PRO A 31 11.95 -0.49 2.53
N GLN A 32 12.79 -0.65 1.50
CA GLN A 32 13.29 0.46 0.70
C GLN A 32 12.15 1.15 -0.09
N ARG A 33 11.26 0.35 -0.71
CA ARG A 33 10.09 0.87 -1.42
C ARG A 33 9.17 1.62 -0.46
N SER A 34 8.85 1.05 0.71
CA SER A 34 8.00 1.69 1.71
C SER A 34 8.57 3.04 2.19
N ARG A 35 9.90 3.10 2.38
CA ARG A 35 10.59 4.36 2.73
C ARG A 35 10.45 5.41 1.63
N LEU A 36 10.66 5.03 0.36
CA LEU A 36 10.52 5.96 -0.77
C LEU A 36 9.07 6.43 -0.95
N LEU A 37 8.08 5.54 -0.80
CA LEU A 37 6.67 5.91 -0.83
C LEU A 37 6.34 6.96 0.24
N SER A 38 6.85 6.80 1.46
CA SER A 38 6.68 7.79 2.53
C SER A 38 7.29 9.14 2.20
N ILE A 39 8.51 9.16 1.65
CA ILE A 39 9.18 10.41 1.24
C ILE A 39 8.36 11.12 0.16
N LEU A 40 7.93 10.38 -0.88
CA LEU A 40 7.21 10.94 -2.01
C LEU A 40 5.80 11.39 -1.61
N TYR A 41 5.10 10.63 -0.76
CA TYR A 41 3.77 11.01 -0.29
C TYR A 41 3.78 12.31 0.54
N ASN A 42 4.80 12.49 1.38
CA ASN A 42 4.94 13.69 2.21
C ASN A 42 5.51 14.90 1.44
N ASP A 43 6.00 14.72 0.22
CA ASP A 43 6.42 15.83 -0.64
C ASP A 43 5.20 16.53 -1.25
N LYS A 44 4.93 17.75 -0.80
CA LYS A 44 3.79 18.55 -1.26
C LYS A 44 3.75 18.75 -2.79
N ARG A 45 4.90 18.69 -3.47
CA ARG A 45 4.96 18.80 -4.94
C ARG A 45 4.31 17.61 -5.63
N CYS A 46 4.38 16.41 -5.02
CA CYS A 46 3.73 15.21 -5.54
C CYS A 46 2.20 15.37 -5.61
N SER A 47 1.59 16.16 -4.72
CA SER A 47 0.14 16.38 -4.69
C SER A 47 -0.45 16.98 -5.97
N LYS A 48 0.39 17.65 -6.78
CA LYS A 48 0.00 18.24 -8.06
C LYS A 48 0.07 17.26 -9.23
N LEU A 49 0.76 16.13 -9.06
CA LEU A 49 0.95 15.16 -10.13
C LEU A 49 -0.34 14.40 -10.41
N LYS A 50 -0.61 14.12 -11.69
CA LYS A 50 -1.75 13.29 -12.11
C LYS A 50 -1.76 11.91 -11.45
N ILE A 51 -0.56 11.35 -11.23
CA ILE A 51 -0.32 10.03 -10.66
C ILE A 51 -0.49 9.96 -9.13
N TYR A 52 -0.71 11.11 -8.47
CA TYR A 52 -0.79 11.22 -7.01
C TYR A 52 -1.87 10.35 -6.35
N PRO A 53 -3.09 10.20 -6.92
CA PRO A 53 -4.10 9.31 -6.32
C PRO A 53 -3.62 7.86 -6.19
N THR A 54 -2.87 7.38 -7.18
CA THR A 54 -2.25 6.04 -7.14
C THR A 54 -1.17 5.99 -6.06
N LEU A 55 -0.28 6.99 -5.99
CA LEU A 55 0.73 7.09 -4.93
C LEU A 55 0.09 7.05 -3.53
N GLN A 56 -0.96 7.83 -3.31
CA GLN A 56 -1.67 7.89 -2.03
C GLN A 56 -2.25 6.53 -1.64
N LYS A 57 -2.86 5.82 -2.60
CA LYS A 57 -3.42 4.48 -2.35
C LYS A 57 -2.34 3.44 -2.07
N VAL A 58 -1.25 3.46 -2.84
CA VAL A 58 -0.12 2.54 -2.65
C VAL A 58 0.53 2.79 -1.29
N TYR A 59 0.79 4.04 -0.93
CA TYR A 59 1.36 4.42 0.37
C TYR A 59 0.45 4.04 1.54
N SER A 60 -0.87 4.25 1.40
CA SER A 60 -1.86 3.89 2.42
C SER A 60 -2.22 2.41 2.42
N GLU A 61 -1.51 1.60 1.61
CA GLU A 61 -1.72 0.16 1.48
C GLU A 61 -3.17 -0.23 1.19
N ARG A 62 -3.85 0.58 0.38
CA ARG A 62 -5.22 0.32 -0.07
C ARG A 62 -5.22 -0.50 -1.36
N ILE A 63 -6.24 -1.34 -1.51
CA ILE A 63 -6.49 -2.13 -2.72
C ILE A 63 -6.73 -1.15 -3.90
N LEU A 64 -5.98 -1.35 -4.98
CA LEU A 64 -6.15 -0.68 -6.26
C LEU A 64 -7.10 -1.49 -7.15
N ARG A 65 -8.18 -0.87 -7.62
CA ARG A 65 -9.14 -1.55 -8.50
C ARG A 65 -8.65 -1.52 -9.95
N LYS A 66 -9.16 -2.46 -10.76
CA LYS A 66 -8.78 -2.61 -12.17
C LYS A 66 -8.83 -1.31 -13.00
N PRO A 67 -9.88 -0.47 -12.92
CA PRO A 67 -9.92 0.80 -13.66
C PRO A 67 -8.79 1.77 -13.29
N GLU A 68 -8.32 1.73 -12.05
CA GLU A 68 -7.26 2.60 -11.56
C GLU A 68 -5.89 2.11 -12.03
N ILE A 69 -5.71 0.78 -12.05
CA ILE A 69 -4.52 0.13 -12.61
C ILE A 69 -4.44 0.40 -14.12
N ASP A 70 -5.57 0.30 -14.83
CA ASP A 70 -5.63 0.55 -16.27
C ASP A 70 -5.31 2.01 -16.60
N ALA A 71 -5.88 2.96 -15.85
CA ALA A 71 -5.55 4.38 -16.00
C ALA A 71 -4.05 4.66 -15.73
N PHE A 72 -3.44 4.00 -14.74
CA PHE A 72 -2.01 4.11 -14.49
C PHE A 72 -1.18 3.48 -15.63
N ALA A 73 -1.62 2.36 -16.19
CA ALA A 73 -0.94 1.68 -17.29
C ALA A 73 -0.87 2.54 -18.56
N GLU A 74 -1.91 3.33 -18.83
CA GLU A 74 -1.96 4.26 -19.97
C GLU A 74 -0.91 5.38 -19.88
N GLU A 75 -0.49 5.75 -18.66
CA GLU A 75 0.55 6.76 -18.43
C GLU A 75 1.98 6.19 -18.55
N LEU A 76 2.14 4.86 -18.58
CA LEU A 76 3.45 4.21 -18.65
C LEU A 76 4.09 4.29 -20.04
N LYS A 77 5.40 4.53 -20.04
CA LYS A 77 6.20 4.50 -21.28
C LYS A 77 6.32 3.05 -21.79
N PRO A 78 6.53 2.83 -23.11
CA PRO A 78 6.63 1.48 -23.67
C PRO A 78 7.67 0.59 -22.98
N HIS A 79 8.81 1.14 -22.57
CA HIS A 79 9.86 0.39 -21.87
C HIS A 79 9.50 0.01 -20.42
N GLN A 80 8.49 0.65 -19.82
CA GLN A 80 7.99 0.33 -18.49
C GLN A 80 6.93 -0.79 -18.53
N ASN A 81 6.35 -1.05 -19.69
CA ASN A 81 5.40 -2.14 -19.94
C ASN A 81 6.09 -3.45 -20.32
N ALA A 82 7.21 -3.76 -19.67
CA ALA A 82 7.98 -4.97 -19.93
C ALA A 82 7.17 -6.22 -19.54
N VAL A 83 7.06 -7.18 -20.46
CA VAL A 83 6.40 -8.46 -20.24
C VAL A 83 7.39 -9.46 -19.64
N LEU A 84 6.98 -10.13 -18.58
CA LEU A 84 7.74 -11.12 -17.83
C LEU A 84 7.46 -12.53 -18.37
N ALA A 85 8.20 -13.52 -17.86
CA ALA A 85 8.12 -14.92 -18.31
C ALA A 85 6.74 -15.58 -18.11
N ASP A 86 5.89 -15.02 -17.25
CA ASP A 86 4.53 -15.50 -16.95
C ASP A 86 3.44 -14.74 -17.74
N ASN A 87 3.83 -13.97 -18.77
CA ASN A 87 2.98 -13.07 -19.57
C ASN A 87 2.34 -11.92 -18.79
N PHE A 88 2.76 -11.68 -17.55
CA PHE A 88 2.40 -10.47 -16.83
C PHE A 88 3.36 -9.34 -17.15
N THR A 89 2.86 -8.10 -17.14
CA THR A 89 3.75 -6.93 -17.14
C THR A 89 4.39 -6.72 -15.77
N VAL A 90 5.44 -5.91 -15.71
CA VAL A 90 6.00 -5.43 -14.42
C VAL A 90 4.93 -4.74 -13.58
N LEU A 91 4.02 -4.00 -14.22
CA LEU A 91 2.89 -3.37 -13.54
C LEU A 91 1.95 -4.41 -12.94
N ASP A 92 1.51 -5.40 -13.72
CA ASP A 92 0.60 -6.45 -13.23
C ASP A 92 1.18 -7.13 -11.99
N ARG A 93 2.47 -7.50 -12.06
CA ARG A 93 3.20 -8.11 -10.95
C ARG A 93 3.18 -7.23 -9.70
N ALA A 94 3.53 -5.95 -9.86
CA ALA A 94 3.58 -5.00 -8.75
C ALA A 94 2.19 -4.78 -8.12
N MET A 95 1.14 -4.66 -8.94
CA MET A 95 -0.22 -4.41 -8.46
C MET A 95 -0.85 -5.64 -7.80
N ILE A 96 -0.59 -6.84 -8.34
CA ILE A 96 -1.07 -8.08 -7.73
C ILE A 96 -0.41 -8.31 -6.36
N GLU A 97 0.92 -8.18 -6.27
CA GLU A 97 1.63 -8.33 -4.98
C GLU A 97 1.17 -7.26 -3.97
N HIS A 98 1.00 -6.01 -4.43
CA HIS A 98 0.46 -4.92 -3.59
C HIS A 98 -0.94 -5.22 -3.08
N ASN A 99 -1.88 -5.57 -3.97
CA ASN A 99 -3.27 -5.83 -3.58
C ASN A 99 -3.39 -7.03 -2.65
N LEU A 100 -2.55 -8.06 -2.82
CA LEU A 100 -2.52 -9.21 -1.94
C LEU A 100 -2.00 -8.85 -0.55
N LEU A 101 -0.95 -8.02 -0.45
CA LEU A 101 -0.48 -7.47 0.83
C LEU A 101 -1.54 -6.56 1.49
N SER A 102 -2.26 -5.77 0.70
CA SER A 102 -3.39 -4.99 1.21
C SER A 102 -4.53 -5.89 1.72
N ALA A 103 -4.84 -6.97 1.00
CA ALA A 103 -5.86 -7.93 1.41
C ALA A 103 -5.50 -8.62 2.73
N SER A 104 -4.23 -8.97 2.95
CA SER A 104 -3.80 -9.62 4.19
C SER A 104 -4.00 -8.76 5.44
N LYS A 105 -4.12 -7.44 5.27
CA LYS A 105 -4.40 -6.48 6.37
C LYS A 105 -5.89 -6.25 6.61
N LEU A 106 -6.75 -6.68 5.69
CA LEU A 106 -8.20 -6.45 5.72
C LEU A 106 -8.99 -7.71 6.01
N TYR A 107 -8.48 -8.87 5.59
CA TYR A 107 -9.14 -10.16 5.72
C TYR A 107 -8.37 -11.02 6.72
N THR A 108 -9.09 -11.70 7.61
CA THR A 108 -8.52 -12.81 8.39
C THR A 108 -8.32 -14.05 7.50
N ASN A 109 -9.23 -14.27 6.55
CA ASN A 109 -9.13 -15.32 5.56
C ASN A 109 -9.90 -14.95 4.28
N ILE A 110 -9.53 -15.59 3.16
CA ILE A 110 -10.19 -15.40 1.86
C ILE A 110 -10.03 -16.65 1.00
N SER A 111 -11.06 -17.04 0.26
CA SER A 111 -10.99 -18.13 -0.72
C SER A 111 -10.13 -17.73 -1.93
N PHE A 112 -9.57 -18.72 -2.64
CA PHE A 112 -8.81 -18.44 -3.87
C PHE A 112 -9.66 -17.80 -4.96
N ALA A 113 -10.96 -18.10 -5.00
CA ALA A 113 -11.88 -17.55 -6.01
C ALA A 113 -12.13 -16.05 -5.81
N GLU A 114 -12.42 -15.65 -4.58
CA GLU A 114 -12.66 -14.27 -4.21
C GLU A 114 -11.36 -13.47 -4.26
N LEU A 115 -10.24 -14.06 -3.83
CA LEU A 115 -8.94 -13.43 -3.99
C LEU A 115 -8.59 -13.25 -5.47
N GLY A 116 -8.81 -14.26 -6.31
CA GLY A 116 -8.61 -14.15 -7.75
C GLY A 116 -9.43 -13.02 -8.36
N THR A 117 -10.70 -12.90 -7.96
CA THR A 117 -11.59 -11.81 -8.38
C THR A 117 -11.05 -10.44 -7.94
N LEU A 118 -10.59 -10.35 -6.69
CA LEU A 118 -10.02 -9.11 -6.13
C LEU A 118 -8.74 -8.67 -6.86
N LEU A 119 -7.89 -9.64 -7.20
CA LEU A 119 -6.61 -9.42 -7.88
C LEU A 119 -6.73 -9.32 -9.41
N GLY A 120 -7.89 -9.68 -9.98
CA GLY A 120 -8.11 -9.72 -11.42
C GLY A 120 -7.40 -10.87 -12.13
N ILE A 121 -7.21 -12.01 -11.45
CA ILE A 121 -6.50 -13.20 -11.99
C ILE A 121 -7.25 -14.50 -11.68
N PRO A 122 -6.98 -15.59 -12.42
CA PRO A 122 -7.56 -16.90 -12.11
C PRO A 122 -7.21 -17.41 -10.70
N PRO A 123 -8.09 -18.18 -10.03
CA PRO A 123 -7.88 -18.64 -8.64
C PRO A 123 -6.57 -19.40 -8.43
N HIS A 124 -6.21 -20.31 -9.34
CA HIS A 124 -4.97 -21.08 -9.26
C HIS A 124 -3.70 -20.18 -9.35
N LYS A 125 -3.78 -19.04 -10.04
CA LYS A 125 -2.68 -18.07 -10.07
C LYS A 125 -2.61 -17.29 -8.77
N ALA A 126 -3.77 -16.95 -8.17
CA ALA A 126 -3.82 -16.29 -6.87
C ALA A 126 -3.18 -17.16 -5.78
N GLU A 127 -3.52 -18.45 -5.71
CA GLU A 127 -2.88 -19.42 -4.82
C GLU A 127 -1.36 -19.44 -5.00
N LYS A 128 -0.87 -19.57 -6.24
CA LYS A 128 0.58 -19.64 -6.53
C LYS A 128 1.32 -18.37 -6.11
N ILE A 129 0.72 -17.20 -6.32
CA ILE A 129 1.33 -15.93 -5.93
C ILE A 129 1.29 -15.76 -4.41
N ALA A 130 0.19 -16.12 -3.75
CA ALA A 130 0.09 -16.13 -2.29
C ALA A 130 1.13 -17.04 -1.65
N SER A 131 1.26 -18.27 -2.15
CA SER A 131 2.27 -19.23 -1.70
C SER A 131 3.69 -18.66 -1.81
N ARG A 132 4.01 -18.00 -2.94
CA ARG A 132 5.30 -17.33 -3.10
C ARG A 132 5.49 -16.18 -2.11
N MET A 133 4.49 -15.31 -1.95
CA MET A 133 4.61 -14.15 -1.03
C MET A 133 4.77 -14.58 0.43
N ILE A 134 4.12 -15.68 0.84
CA ILE A 134 4.31 -16.30 2.16
C ILE A 134 5.73 -16.88 2.26
N SER A 135 6.19 -17.61 1.24
CA SER A 135 7.53 -18.21 1.23
C SER A 135 8.66 -17.17 1.22
N GLU A 136 8.42 -15.99 0.65
CA GLU A 136 9.33 -14.84 0.63
C GLU A 136 9.24 -13.97 1.89
N ASP A 137 8.45 -14.38 2.91
CA ASP A 137 8.21 -13.63 4.16
C ASP A 137 7.70 -12.19 3.93
N LYS A 138 7.01 -11.97 2.81
CA LYS A 138 6.37 -10.68 2.49
C LYS A 138 5.00 -10.55 3.15
N ILE A 139 4.35 -11.69 3.41
CA ILE A 139 3.02 -11.80 4.03
C ILE A 139 3.09 -12.98 4.99
N ARG A 140 2.50 -12.83 6.19
CA ARG A 140 2.34 -13.95 7.13
C ARG A 140 0.97 -14.59 6.95
N GLY A 141 0.95 -15.91 6.99
CA GLY A 141 -0.27 -16.68 6.78
C GLY A 141 0.01 -18.11 6.34
N SER A 142 -1.08 -18.86 6.19
CA SER A 142 -1.07 -20.25 5.77
C SER A 142 -2.13 -20.50 4.69
N ILE A 143 -1.93 -21.56 3.91
CA ILE A 143 -2.81 -21.94 2.81
C ILE A 143 -3.44 -23.29 3.14
N ASP A 144 -4.77 -23.34 3.17
CA ASP A 144 -5.53 -24.59 3.16
C ASP A 144 -5.95 -24.91 1.72
N GLN A 145 -5.28 -25.89 1.13
CA GLN A 145 -5.54 -26.30 -0.25
C GLN A 145 -6.82 -27.15 -0.39
N VAL A 146 -7.28 -27.81 0.68
CA VAL A 146 -8.49 -28.64 0.66
C VAL A 146 -9.73 -27.76 0.69
N GLU A 147 -9.72 -26.73 1.55
CA GLU A 147 -10.80 -25.73 1.61
C GLU A 147 -10.65 -24.61 0.57
N ALA A 148 -9.49 -24.54 -0.11
CA ALA A 148 -9.15 -23.51 -1.08
C ALA A 148 -9.19 -22.08 -0.50
N VAL A 149 -8.66 -21.93 0.72
CA VAL A 149 -8.68 -20.69 1.51
C VAL A 149 -7.26 -20.33 1.97
N ILE A 150 -6.99 -19.03 2.03
CA ILE A 150 -5.79 -18.46 2.65
C ILE A 150 -6.19 -17.90 4.00
N HIS A 151 -5.43 -18.22 5.05
CA HIS A 151 -5.53 -17.61 6.37
C HIS A 151 -4.37 -16.63 6.52
N PHE A 152 -4.69 -15.37 6.80
CA PHE A 152 -3.69 -14.35 7.09
C PHE A 152 -3.47 -14.25 8.59
N GLU A 153 -2.21 -14.09 8.98
CA GLU A 153 -1.83 -13.87 10.37
C GLU A 153 -1.59 -12.38 10.58
N ASP A 154 -2.13 -11.82 11.67
CA ASP A 154 -1.78 -10.46 12.09
C ASP A 154 -0.48 -10.53 12.91
N ASP A 155 0.39 -9.56 12.72
CA ASP A 155 1.66 -9.44 13.46
C ASP A 155 1.46 -9.00 14.92
N LYS A 156 0.20 -8.75 15.31
CA LYS A 156 -0.15 -8.21 16.61
C LYS A 156 -0.40 -9.33 17.61
N GLU A 157 0.41 -9.37 18.66
CA GLU A 157 0.09 -10.17 19.84
C GLU A 157 -1.24 -9.67 20.44
N GLU A 158 -2.23 -10.56 20.55
CA GLU A 158 -3.59 -10.23 21.02
C GLU A 158 -3.58 -9.48 22.35
N LEU A 159 -2.67 -9.86 23.27
CA LEU A 159 -2.49 -9.20 24.56
C LEU A 159 -1.97 -7.76 24.41
N GLN A 160 -0.99 -7.53 23.52
CA GLN A 160 -0.50 -6.17 23.26
C GLN A 160 -1.59 -5.30 22.62
N GLN A 161 -2.42 -5.89 21.75
CA GLN A 161 -3.54 -5.17 21.14
C GLN A 161 -4.60 -4.79 22.20
N TRP A 162 -4.88 -5.69 23.14
CA TRP A 162 -5.77 -5.42 24.27
C TRP A 162 -5.23 -4.29 25.15
N ASP A 163 -3.94 -4.31 25.49
CA ASP A 163 -3.30 -3.24 26.26
C ASP A 163 -3.36 -1.89 25.52
N GLN A 164 -3.11 -1.87 24.21
CA GLN A 164 -3.25 -0.66 23.39
C GLN A 164 -4.68 -0.11 23.37
N GLN A 165 -5.69 -0.97 23.36
CA GLN A 165 -7.09 -0.56 23.43
C GLN A 165 -7.42 0.08 24.79
N ILE A 166 -6.93 -0.48 25.89
CA ILE A 166 -7.10 0.12 27.23
C ILE A 166 -6.48 1.52 27.26
N VAL A 167 -5.24 1.66 26.78
CA VAL A 167 -4.55 2.95 26.70
C VAL A 167 -5.35 3.95 25.84
N GLY A 168 -5.84 3.52 24.68
CA GLY A 168 -6.64 4.35 23.78
C GLY A 168 -7.94 4.87 24.41
N VAL A 169 -8.65 4.01 25.16
CA VAL A 169 -9.85 4.43 25.90
C VAL A 169 -9.51 5.44 26.99
N CYS A 170 -8.43 5.21 27.74
CA CYS A 170 -7.97 6.16 28.77
C CYS A 170 -7.58 7.51 28.18
N GLN A 171 -6.89 7.53 27.03
CA GLN A 171 -6.52 8.76 26.33
C GLN A 171 -7.76 9.50 25.82
N ALA A 172 -8.70 8.79 25.20
CA ALA A 172 -9.95 9.38 24.73
C ALA A 172 -10.77 10.00 25.89
N LEU A 173 -10.79 9.34 27.05
CA LEU A 173 -11.43 9.87 28.25
C LEU A 173 -10.75 11.17 28.72
N ASN A 174 -9.42 11.20 28.79
CA ASN A 174 -8.67 12.40 29.15
C ASN A 174 -8.93 13.54 28.15
N ASP A 175 -8.93 13.27 26.85
CA ASP A 175 -9.21 14.27 25.81
C ASP A 175 -10.62 14.87 25.96
N ILE A 176 -11.60 14.05 26.35
CA ILE A 176 -12.96 14.51 26.65
C ILE A 176 -12.96 15.39 27.90
N LEU A 177 -12.31 14.98 28.99
CA LEU A 177 -12.22 15.76 30.23
C LEU A 177 -11.56 17.12 29.99
N ASP A 178 -10.45 17.15 29.24
CA ASP A 178 -9.77 18.38 28.83
C ASP A 178 -10.65 19.23 27.89
N GLY A 179 -11.43 18.59 27.03
CA GLY A 179 -12.46 19.24 26.22
C GLY A 179 -13.56 19.89 27.07
N MET A 180 -14.03 19.20 28.11
CA MET A 180 -15.07 19.71 29.01
C MET A 180 -14.58 20.89 29.84
N ALA A 181 -13.36 20.81 30.38
CA ALA A 181 -12.72 21.88 31.13
C ALA A 181 -12.53 23.15 30.28
N ARG A 182 -12.05 23.00 29.03
CA ARG A 182 -11.93 24.12 28.07
C ARG A 182 -13.26 24.80 27.76
N ASN A 183 -14.35 24.04 27.78
CA ASN A 183 -15.71 24.54 27.54
C ASN A 183 -16.44 25.02 28.81
N GLY A 184 -15.74 25.09 29.96
CA GLY A 184 -16.32 25.60 31.22
C GLY A 184 -17.36 24.69 31.86
N MET A 185 -17.44 23.42 31.46
CA MET A 185 -18.34 22.44 32.07
C MET A 185 -17.71 21.89 33.36
N ALA A 186 -18.54 21.68 34.39
CA ALA A 186 -18.08 21.08 35.63
C ALA A 186 -17.62 19.64 35.38
N VAL A 187 -16.34 19.37 35.67
CA VAL A 187 -15.79 18.01 35.61
C VAL A 187 -16.13 17.33 36.95
N PRO A 188 -16.89 16.22 36.94
CA PRO A 188 -17.10 15.44 38.16
C PRO A 188 -15.75 14.82 38.56
N VAL A 189 -15.26 15.20 39.74
CA VAL A 189 -14.06 14.63 40.37
C VAL A 189 -14.42 13.32 41.05
#